data_AF-A0A3D4GH74-F1
#
_entry.id   AF-A0A3D4GH74-F1
#
_cell.length_a   1.000
_cell.length_b   1.000
_cell.length_c   1.000
_cell.angle_alpha   90.00
_cell.angle_beta   90.00
_cell.angle_gamma   90.00
#
_symmetry.space_group_name_H-M   'P 1'
#
loop_
_entity.id
_entity.type
_entity.pdbx_description
1 polymer ?
#
loop_
_entity_poly.entity_id
_entity_poly.type
_entity_poly.pdbx_seq_one_letter_code
_entity_poly.pdbx_strand_id
1 'polypeptide(L)'
;MADTSGIVRWIELLKQQGKTEEEIQNALMDLKNMSSLNVYTTLAITFTEDELKQIESITDDQGAEKKVEEMFLAKTGMSIADLVKSVQDGVAGHAVQQLQKKS
;
A
#
# COMPACT_ATOMS: atom_id res chain seq x y z
N MET A 1 10.86 -15.44 -5.10
CA MET A 1 11.00 -14.96 -3.70
C MET A 1 10.32 -13.60 -3.65
N ALA A 2 9.44 -13.34 -2.68
CA ALA A 2 8.83 -12.02 -2.53
C ALA A 2 9.95 -10.99 -2.25
N ASP A 3 9.93 -9.86 -2.93
CA ASP A 3 10.90 -8.79 -2.70
C ASP A 3 10.57 -8.09 -1.37
N THR A 4 11.15 -8.57 -0.28
CA THR A 4 10.95 -8.01 1.06
C THR A 4 11.76 -6.72 1.30
N SER A 5 12.57 -6.27 0.34
CA SER A 5 13.54 -5.18 0.55
C SER A 5 12.88 -3.85 0.90
N GLY A 6 11.71 -3.55 0.32
CA GLY A 6 10.95 -2.34 0.61
C GLY A 6 10.44 -2.27 2.06
N ILE A 7 9.83 -3.36 2.55
CA ILE A 7 9.31 -3.43 3.92
C ILE A 7 10.44 -3.44 4.94
N VAL A 8 11.55 -4.14 4.68
CA VAL A 8 12.72 -4.14 5.56
C VAL A 8 13.30 -2.74 5.69
N ARG A 9 13.50 -2.04 4.57
CA ARG A 9 14.02 -0.67 4.57
C ARG A 9 13.07 0.31 5.29
N TRP A 10 11.76 0.13 5.13
CA TRP A 10 10.76 0.94 5.83
C TRP A 10 10.80 0.74 7.35
N ILE A 11 10.91 -0.51 7.81
CA ILE A 11 11.07 -0.82 9.25
C ILE A 11 12.35 -0.19 9.80
N GLU A 12 13.46 -0.23 9.06
CA GLU A 12 14.71 0.43 9.45
C GLU A 12 14.55 1.95 9.60
N LEU A 13 13.81 2.60 8.69
CA LEU A 13 13.51 4.03 8.80
C LEU A 13 12.67 4.35 10.03
N LEU A 14 11.65 3.54 10.35
CA LEU A 14 10.84 3.74 11.56
C LEU A 14 11.70 3.61 12.83
N LYS A 15 12.62 2.64 12.86
CA LYS A 15 13.58 2.50 13.98
C LYS A 15 14.49 3.72 14.09
N GLN A 16 14.99 4.26 12.97
CA GLN A 16 15.81 5.48 12.95
C GLN A 16 15.04 6.72 13.43
N GLN A 17 13.72 6.74 13.22
CA GLN A 17 12.83 7.79 13.75
C GLN A 17 12.51 7.62 15.24
N GLY A 18 13.06 6.60 15.91
CA GLY A 18 12.84 6.34 17.33
C GLY A 18 11.51 5.65 17.64
N LYS A 19 10.84 5.05 16.64
CA LYS A 19 9.63 4.26 16.86
C LYS A 19 9.93 3.01 17.67
N THR A 20 9.07 2.72 18.64
CA THR A 20 9.14 1.51 19.46
C THR A 20 8.78 0.26 18.65
N GLU A 21 9.15 -0.91 19.16
CA GLU A 21 8.79 -2.18 18.51
C GLU A 21 7.26 -2.37 18.43
N GLU A 22 6.51 -1.92 19.44
CA GLU A 22 5.05 -1.98 19.46
C GLU A 22 4.43 -1.08 18.38
N GLU A 23 4.91 0.16 18.24
CA GLU A 23 4.46 1.07 17.17
C GLU A 23 4.74 0.51 15.77
N ILE A 24 5.91 -0.13 15.58
CA ILE A 24 6.27 -0.76 14.30
C ILE A 24 5.36 -1.97 14.03
N GLN A 25 5.06 -2.79 15.04
CA GLN A 25 4.14 -3.92 14.90
C GLN A 25 2.73 -3.48 14.54
N ASN A 26 2.21 -2.42 15.19
CA ASN A 26 0.91 -1.85 14.86
C ASN A 26 0.88 -1.35 13.41
N ALA A 27 1.92 -0.62 12.98
CA ALA A 27 2.01 -0.16 11.60
C ALA A 27 2.09 -1.30 10.57
N LEU A 28 2.76 -2.42 10.90
CA LEU A 28 2.77 -3.62 10.05
C LEU A 28 1.40 -4.31 10.01
N MET A 29 0.66 -4.31 11.11
CA MET A 29 -0.71 -4.83 11.17
C MET A 29 -1.67 -3.98 10.33
N ASP A 30 -1.51 -2.66 10.34
CA ASP A 30 -2.28 -1.76 9.49
C ASP A 30 -1.99 -2.01 8.01
N LEU A 31 -0.73 -2.22 7.64
CA LEU A 31 -0.35 -2.58 6.26
C LEU A 31 -0.91 -3.94 5.84
N LYS A 32 -0.92 -4.93 6.74
CA LYS A 32 -1.54 -6.23 6.48
C LYS A 32 -3.04 -6.08 6.20
N ASN A 33 -3.72 -5.23 6.96
CA ASN A 33 -5.15 -5.00 6.83
C ASN A 33 -5.51 -3.92 5.79
N MET A 34 -4.55 -3.42 5.03
CA MET A 34 -4.78 -2.44 3.98
C MET A 34 -5.78 -2.96 2.95
N SER A 35 -6.79 -2.14 2.65
CA SER A 35 -7.76 -2.40 1.59
C SER A 35 -7.46 -1.54 0.36
N SER A 36 -8.02 -1.92 -0.80
CA SER A 36 -7.95 -1.10 -2.02
C SER A 36 -8.55 0.30 -1.80
N LEU A 37 -9.55 0.45 -0.92
CA LEU A 37 -10.14 1.74 -0.57
C LEU A 37 -9.14 2.69 0.11
N ASN A 38 -8.30 2.16 1.00
CA ASN A 38 -7.25 2.97 1.63
C ASN A 38 -6.25 3.48 0.57
N VAL A 39 -5.98 2.65 -0.45
CA VAL A 39 -5.13 3.00 -1.57
C VAL A 39 -5.81 4.06 -2.44
N TYR A 40 -7.10 3.91 -2.78
CA TYR A 40 -7.87 4.90 -3.53
C TYR A 40 -7.83 6.30 -2.90
N THR A 41 -8.11 6.39 -1.61
CA THR A 41 -8.12 7.68 -0.89
C THR A 41 -6.73 8.33 -0.88
N THR A 42 -5.67 7.52 -0.78
CA THR A 42 -4.29 8.02 -0.82
C THR A 42 -3.91 8.47 -2.24
N LEU A 43 -4.35 7.74 -3.26
CA LEU A 43 -4.09 8.05 -4.66
C LEU A 43 -4.82 9.31 -5.12
N ALA A 44 -6.01 9.59 -4.61
CA ALA A 44 -6.74 10.83 -4.89
C ALA A 44 -5.90 12.08 -4.53
N ILE A 45 -5.04 12.01 -3.52
CA ILE A 45 -4.12 13.11 -3.15
C ILE A 45 -3.02 13.32 -4.21
N THR A 46 -2.70 12.29 -4.98
CA THR A 46 -1.64 12.32 -6.00
C THR A 46 -2.13 12.66 -7.41
N PHE A 47 -3.46 12.76 -7.59
CA PHE A 47 -4.06 13.13 -8.86
C PHE A 47 -4.08 14.64 -9.07
N THR A 48 -4.02 15.05 -10.34
CA THR A 48 -4.18 16.46 -10.70
C THR A 48 -5.65 16.89 -10.56
N GLU A 49 -5.91 18.20 -10.55
CA GLU A 49 -7.29 18.71 -10.51
C GLU A 49 -8.15 18.22 -11.69
N ASP A 50 -7.56 18.08 -12.89
CA ASP A 50 -8.27 17.59 -14.07
C ASP A 50 -8.58 16.09 -13.98
N GLU A 51 -7.73 15.34 -13.29
CA GLU A 51 -7.93 13.93 -12.98
C GLU A 51 -9.03 13.73 -11.94
N LEU A 52 -9.05 14.57 -10.91
CA LEU A 52 -10.11 14.60 -9.91
C LEU A 52 -11.46 14.96 -10.52
N LYS A 53 -11.54 15.98 -11.38
CA LYS A 53 -12.78 16.33 -12.10
C LYS A 53 -13.32 15.18 -12.95
N GLN A 54 -12.45 14.38 -13.56
CA GLN A 54 -12.89 13.20 -14.30
C GLN A 54 -13.53 12.15 -13.39
N ILE A 55 -12.98 11.94 -12.21
CA ILE A 55 -13.53 11.00 -11.22
C ILE A 55 -14.84 11.54 -10.64
N GLU A 56 -14.87 12.82 -10.26
CA GLU A 56 -16.06 13.50 -9.71
C GLU A 56 -17.21 13.61 -10.72
N SER A 57 -16.91 13.58 -12.03
CA SER A 57 -17.94 13.55 -13.07
C SER A 57 -18.69 12.23 -13.16
N ILE A 58 -18.20 11.19 -12.49
CA ILE A 58 -18.83 9.87 -12.43
C ILE A 58 -19.79 9.84 -11.24
N THR A 59 -21.07 9.66 -11.53
CA THR A 59 -22.14 9.73 -10.54
C THR A 59 -22.36 8.43 -9.76
N ASP A 60 -21.70 7.35 -10.16
CA ASP A 60 -21.80 6.04 -9.53
C ASP A 60 -20.48 5.63 -8.89
N ASP A 61 -20.55 5.13 -7.66
CA ASP A 61 -19.37 4.80 -6.86
C ASP A 61 -18.50 3.72 -7.53
N GLN A 62 -19.12 2.74 -8.20
CA GLN A 62 -18.38 1.68 -8.90
C GLN A 62 -17.60 2.20 -10.11
N GLY A 63 -18.18 3.12 -10.87
CA GLY A 63 -17.56 3.77 -12.02
C GLY A 63 -16.42 4.68 -11.58
N ALA A 64 -16.59 5.41 -10.48
CA ALA A 64 -15.54 6.23 -9.88
C ALA A 64 -14.35 5.36 -9.44
N GLU A 65 -14.61 4.27 -8.71
CA GLU A 65 -13.57 3.30 -8.30
C GLU A 65 -12.82 2.74 -9.51
N LYS A 66 -13.55 2.26 -10.53
CA LYS A 66 -12.95 1.72 -11.75
C LYS A 66 -12.09 2.75 -12.48
N LYS A 67 -12.54 4.01 -12.53
CA LYS A 67 -11.77 5.09 -13.16
C LYS A 67 -10.46 5.35 -12.40
N VAL A 68 -10.50 5.31 -11.07
CA VAL A 68 -9.30 5.43 -10.25
C VAL A 68 -8.35 4.25 -10.50
N GLU A 69 -8.84 3.02 -10.60
CA GLU A 69 -8.03 1.85 -10.96
C GLU A 69 -7.34 2.02 -12.31
N GLU A 70 -8.09 2.44 -13.34
CA GLU A 70 -7.56 2.65 -14.69
C GLU A 70 -6.47 3.73 -14.70
N MET A 71 -6.69 4.84 -13.99
CA MET A 71 -5.73 5.93 -13.91
C MET A 71 -4.47 5.54 -13.13
N PHE A 72 -4.63 4.79 -12.04
CA PHE A 72 -3.51 4.24 -11.29
C PHE A 72 -2.68 3.28 -12.13
N LEU A 73 -3.35 2.35 -12.83
CA LEU A 73 -2.70 1.39 -13.72
C LEU A 73 -1.95 2.11 -14.85
N ALA A 74 -2.55 3.14 -15.44
CA ALA A 74 -1.91 3.93 -16.50
C ALA A 74 -0.64 4.66 -16.02
N LYS A 75 -0.64 5.17 -14.78
CA LYS A 75 0.52 5.89 -14.21
C LYS A 75 1.63 4.96 -13.73
N THR A 76 1.27 3.83 -13.13
CA THR A 76 2.22 2.97 -12.41
C THR A 76 2.57 1.68 -13.14
N GLY A 77 1.75 1.27 -14.11
CA GLY A 77 1.83 -0.03 -14.77
C GLY A 77 1.40 -1.20 -13.88
N MET A 78 0.85 -0.94 -12.69
CA MET A 78 0.46 -1.95 -11.70
C MET A 78 -1.02 -1.79 -11.31
N SER A 79 -1.73 -2.89 -11.10
CA SER A 79 -3.09 -2.82 -10.55
C SER A 79 -3.05 -2.55 -9.04
N ILE A 80 -4.10 -1.96 -8.48
CA ILE A 80 -4.18 -1.73 -7.03
C ILE A 80 -4.17 -3.04 -6.25
N ALA A 81 -4.83 -4.07 -6.79
CA ALA A 81 -4.80 -5.40 -6.21
C ALA A 81 -3.37 -5.97 -6.15
N ASP A 82 -2.57 -5.79 -7.21
CA ASP A 82 -1.17 -6.23 -7.23
C ASP A 82 -0.31 -5.42 -6.26
N LEU A 83 -0.56 -4.12 -6.11
CA LEU A 83 0.12 -3.29 -5.11
C LEU A 83 -0.17 -3.76 -3.69
N VAL A 84 -1.46 -3.90 -3.34
CA VAL A 84 -1.89 -4.37 -2.01
C VAL A 84 -1.26 -5.73 -1.71
N LYS A 85 -1.33 -6.65 -2.67
CA LYS A 85 -0.71 -7.96 -2.55
C LYS A 85 0.81 -7.86 -2.35
N SER A 86 1.51 -7.04 -3.14
CA SER A 86 2.96 -6.86 -3.02
C SER A 86 3.36 -6.33 -1.63
N VAL A 87 2.59 -5.39 -1.07
CA VAL A 87 2.82 -4.88 0.28
C VAL A 87 2.59 -5.97 1.32
N GLN A 88 1.47 -6.69 1.23
CA GLN A 88 1.12 -7.77 2.16
C GLN A 88 2.12 -8.93 2.09
N ASP A 89 2.56 -9.33 0.90
CA ASP A 89 3.58 -10.35 0.68
C ASP A 89 4.93 -9.92 1.27
N GLY A 90 5.27 -8.63 1.17
CA GLY A 90 6.46 -8.06 1.82
C GLY A 90 6.40 -8.15 3.35
N VAL A 91 5.24 -7.83 3.95
CA VAL A 91 5.01 -7.93 5.40
C VAL A 91 5.06 -9.40 5.86
N ALA A 92 4.39 -10.30 5.13
CA ALA A 92 4.40 -11.73 5.43
C ALA A 92 5.82 -12.32 5.30
N GLY A 93 6.55 -11.95 4.25
CA GLY A 93 7.94 -12.37 4.05
C GLY A 93 8.86 -11.90 5.17
N HIS A 94 8.68 -10.66 5.65
CA HIS A 94 9.41 -10.17 6.83
C HIS A 94 9.11 -11.01 8.08
N ALA A 95 7.83 -11.31 8.34
CA ALA A 95 7.43 -12.12 9.49
C ALA A 95 8.08 -13.52 9.46
N VAL A 96 8.12 -14.17 8.30
CA VAL A 96 8.79 -15.46 8.11
C VAL A 96 10.29 -15.38 8.39
N GLN A 97 10.98 -14.34 7.89
CA GLN A 97 12.41 -14.16 8.15
C GLN A 97 12.72 -13.99 9.65
N GLN A 98 11.85 -13.30 10.41
CA GLN A 98 12.03 -13.14 11.85
C GLN A 98 11.86 -14.47 12.60
N LEU A 99 10.91 -15.32 12.18
CA LEU A 99 10.72 -16.64 12.76
C LEU A 99 11.92 -17.56 12.50
N GLN A 100 12.48 -17.52 11.28
CA GLN A 100 13.66 -18.30 10.92
C GLN A 100 14.92 -17.86 11.67
N LYS A 101 15.09 -16.56 11.97
CA LYS A 101 16.23 -16.06 12.77
C LYS A 101 16.17 -16.44 14.25
N LYS A 102 15.00 -16.85 14.75
CA LYS A 102 14.79 -17.24 16.15
C LYS A 102 14.85 -18.77 16.37
N SER A 103 14.98 -19.55 15.31
CA SER A 103 15.15 -21.02 15.34
C SER A 103 16.62 -21.40 15.21
#